data_AF-A0A2A3MNU0-F1
#
_entry.id   AF-A0A2A3MNU0-F1
#
_cell.length_a   1.000
_cell.length_b   1.000
_cell.length_c   1.000
_cell.angle_alpha   90.00
_cell.angle_beta   90.00
_cell.angle_gamma   90.00
#
_symmetry.space_group_name_H-M   'P 1'
#
loop_
_entity.id
_entity.type
_entity.pdbx_description
1 polymer ?
#
loop_
_entity_poly.entity_id
_entity_poly.type
_entity_poly.pdbx_seq_one_letter_code
_entity_poly.pdbx_strand_id
1 'polypeptide(L)'
;PRGMFGPHFLANLAFQKYGLHQPLNSQRDRLEAEGIPLSLSTLADQIGAICVAVKPLFLLLEAHGLAADRLHADDTTVPLLAKLKTSVARIWDYVRDDRPFGGPAPPVALCYYSSDRRGEHPRAHLAGYTGILQVDRYAGFNALFEEGWADKPMTRANCWVHARREFFKLVDIRQQLKRKKKGTAPLISPLATEALEIIDRLSAIERGINGKPAAERLAVRQELSAPIVAELEAWMRETRSKLSRHDAVAKAIAYLQNDWAGFTTFLADGRICLSNNAAERQLRSVARGRKA
;
A
#
# COMPACT_ATOMS: atom_id res chain seq x y z
N PRO A 1 8.66 37.58 19.37
CA PRO A 1 8.24 38.16 18.07
C PRO A 1 6.85 37.64 17.67
N ARG A 2 5.86 38.52 17.47
CA ARG A 2 4.54 38.11 16.94
C ARG A 2 4.71 37.87 15.44
N GLY A 3 4.46 36.64 14.98
CA GLY A 3 4.46 36.32 13.55
C GLY A 3 3.31 37.02 12.83
N MET A 4 3.47 37.26 11.53
CA MET A 4 2.44 37.87 10.67
C MET A 4 1.14 37.06 10.64
N PHE A 5 1.22 35.74 10.81
CA PHE A 5 0.08 34.83 10.80
C PHE A 5 -0.11 34.13 12.14
N GLY A 6 -1.36 34.07 12.60
CA GLY A 6 -1.74 33.30 13.78
C GLY A 6 -1.83 31.79 13.51
N PRO A 7 -1.77 30.94 14.56
CA PRO A 7 -1.78 29.49 14.42
C PRO A 7 -3.06 28.95 13.74
N HIS A 8 -4.21 29.58 13.95
CA HIS A 8 -5.46 29.19 13.30
C HIS A 8 -5.41 29.37 11.78
N PHE A 9 -4.82 30.47 11.30
CA PHE A 9 -4.64 30.70 9.86
C PHE A 9 -3.70 29.65 9.26
N LEU A 10 -2.57 29.39 9.92
CA LEU A 10 -1.59 28.39 9.46
C LEU A 10 -2.19 26.98 9.42
N ALA A 11 -2.94 26.58 10.45
CA ALA A 11 -3.65 25.30 10.47
C ALA A 11 -4.68 25.21 9.35
N ASN A 12 -5.45 26.28 9.11
CA ASN A 12 -6.45 26.33 8.04
C ASN A 12 -5.80 26.26 6.64
N LEU A 13 -4.71 26.99 6.40
CA LEU A 13 -3.92 26.99 5.17
C LEU A 13 -3.42 25.56 4.84
N ALA A 14 -2.84 24.88 5.82
CA ALA A 14 -2.37 23.50 5.65
C ALA A 14 -3.52 22.51 5.44
N PHE A 15 -4.62 22.64 6.20
CA PHE A 15 -5.78 21.75 6.07
C PHE A 15 -6.49 21.92 4.73
N GLN A 16 -6.70 23.15 4.25
CA GLN A 16 -7.24 23.40 2.92
C GLN A 16 -6.33 22.80 1.84
N LYS A 17 -5.01 22.97 1.97
CA LYS A 17 -4.04 22.45 0.99
C LYS A 17 -4.00 20.93 0.93
N TYR A 18 -3.86 20.27 2.07
CA TYR A 18 -3.58 18.83 2.13
C TYR A 18 -4.79 17.98 2.50
N GLY A 19 -5.66 18.48 3.38
CA GLY A 19 -6.88 17.79 3.80
C GLY A 19 -8.03 17.91 2.78
N LEU A 20 -8.19 19.09 2.18
CA LEU A 20 -9.22 19.36 1.17
C LEU A 20 -8.70 19.40 -0.26
N HIS A 21 -7.38 19.27 -0.45
CA HIS A 21 -6.73 19.32 -1.76
C HIS A 21 -6.95 20.64 -2.54
N GLN A 22 -7.19 21.75 -1.85
CA GLN A 22 -7.32 23.06 -2.48
C GLN A 22 -5.93 23.65 -2.78
N PRO A 23 -5.58 23.90 -4.05
CA PRO A 23 -4.25 24.40 -4.38
C PRO A 23 -4.04 25.83 -3.86
N LEU A 24 -2.79 26.20 -3.62
CA LEU A 24 -2.46 27.47 -2.93
C LEU A 24 -2.88 28.71 -3.72
N ASN A 25 -2.91 28.65 -5.06
CA ASN A 25 -3.46 29.72 -5.89
C ASN A 25 -4.95 29.94 -5.62
N SER A 26 -5.76 28.88 -5.51
CA SER A 26 -7.19 29.01 -5.18
C SER A 26 -7.41 29.55 -3.76
N GLN A 27 -6.53 29.22 -2.81
CA GLN A 27 -6.59 29.79 -1.47
C GLN A 27 -6.21 31.28 -1.46
N ARG A 28 -5.18 31.66 -2.22
CA ARG A 28 -4.78 33.06 -2.44
C ARG A 28 -5.93 33.86 -3.04
N ASP A 29 -6.53 33.38 -4.13
CA ASP A 29 -7.60 34.10 -4.85
C ASP A 29 -8.81 34.37 -3.94
N ARG A 30 -9.13 33.40 -3.05
CA ARG A 30 -10.15 33.58 -2.01
C ARG A 30 -9.78 34.70 -1.03
N LEU A 31 -8.56 34.69 -0.51
CA LEU A 31 -8.10 35.71 0.44
C LEU A 31 -8.07 37.11 -0.20
N GLU A 32 -7.67 37.20 -1.47
CA GLU A 32 -7.69 38.45 -2.23
C GLU A 32 -9.12 38.96 -2.42
N ALA A 33 -10.10 38.09 -2.72
CA ALA A 33 -11.51 38.45 -2.78
C ALA A 33 -12.09 38.90 -1.43
N GLU A 34 -11.51 38.44 -0.32
CA GLU A 34 -11.83 38.89 1.05
C GLU A 34 -11.09 40.21 1.42
N GLY A 35 -10.34 40.82 0.49
CA GLY A 35 -9.59 42.06 0.71
C GLY A 35 -8.25 41.87 1.41
N ILE A 36 -7.71 40.64 1.43
CA ILE A 36 -6.44 40.27 2.08
C ILE A 36 -5.41 39.92 0.98
N PRO A 37 -4.69 40.91 0.43
CA PRO A 37 -3.73 40.65 -0.64
C PRO A 37 -2.48 39.93 -0.09
N LEU A 38 -2.25 38.70 -0.56
CA LEU A 38 -1.06 37.90 -0.24
C LEU A 38 -0.46 37.30 -1.51
N SER A 39 0.87 37.22 -1.59
CA SER A 39 1.50 36.52 -2.70
C SER A 39 1.40 34.99 -2.53
N LEU A 40 1.42 34.27 -3.66
CA LEU A 40 1.51 32.80 -3.65
C LEU A 40 2.79 32.33 -2.93
N SER A 41 3.90 33.04 -3.12
CA SER A 41 5.17 32.74 -2.43
C SER A 41 5.03 32.85 -0.92
N THR A 42 4.34 33.89 -0.42
CA THR A 42 4.09 34.07 1.02
C THR A 42 3.36 32.87 1.62
N LEU A 43 2.30 32.38 0.95
CA LEU A 43 1.57 31.20 1.39
C LEU A 43 2.43 29.92 1.32
N ALA A 44 3.27 29.78 0.29
CA ALA A 44 4.19 28.65 0.16
C ALA A 44 5.25 28.64 1.27
N ASP A 45 5.81 29.80 1.61
CA ASP A 45 6.77 29.95 2.70
C ASP A 45 6.14 29.57 4.05
N GLN A 46 4.86 29.90 4.26
CA GLN A 46 4.13 29.47 5.45
C GLN A 46 3.94 27.95 5.51
N ILE A 47 3.70 27.27 4.39
CA ILE A 47 3.69 25.79 4.37
C ILE A 47 5.05 25.24 4.80
N GLY A 48 6.16 25.83 4.33
CA GLY A 48 7.51 25.47 4.77
C GLY A 48 7.70 25.66 6.29
N ALA A 49 7.28 26.81 6.82
CA ALA A 49 7.35 27.10 8.25
C ALA A 49 6.52 26.10 9.10
N ILE A 50 5.33 25.73 8.62
CA ILE A 50 4.48 24.71 9.25
C ILE A 50 5.20 23.36 9.28
N CYS A 51 5.82 22.93 8.16
CA CYS A 51 6.57 21.68 8.10
C CYS A 51 7.71 21.62 9.14
N VAL A 52 8.43 22.73 9.34
CA VAL A 52 9.46 22.83 10.38
C VAL A 52 8.83 22.72 11.78
N ALA A 53 7.76 23.47 12.03
CA ALA A 53 7.09 23.51 13.34
C ALA A 53 6.50 22.15 13.75
N VAL A 54 5.96 21.37 12.80
CA VAL A 54 5.35 20.06 13.08
C VAL A 54 6.34 18.89 13.04
N LYS A 55 7.62 19.13 12.70
CA LYS A 55 8.63 18.07 12.60
C LYS A 55 8.76 17.23 13.90
N PRO A 56 8.72 17.79 15.12
CA PRO A 56 8.75 16.98 16.33
C PRO A 56 7.57 16.01 16.44
N LEU A 57 6.37 16.42 16.01
CA LEU A 57 5.20 15.54 15.99
C LEU A 57 5.39 14.41 14.95
N PHE A 58 5.94 14.73 13.79
CA PHE A 58 6.28 13.71 12.79
C PHE A 58 7.25 12.68 13.37
N LEU A 59 8.31 13.10 14.07
CA LEU A 59 9.29 12.18 14.67
C LEU A 59 8.66 11.25 15.72
N LEU A 60 7.70 11.75 16.52
CA LEU A 60 6.95 10.92 17.46
C LEU A 60 6.04 9.91 16.75
N LEU A 61 5.37 10.34 15.67
CA LEU A 61 4.54 9.45 14.84
C LEU A 61 5.39 8.39 14.15
N GLU A 62 6.56 8.77 13.64
CA GLU A 62 7.56 7.90 13.01
C GLU A 62 8.03 6.83 14.00
N ALA A 63 8.45 7.22 15.20
CA ALA A 63 8.82 6.28 16.25
C ALA A 63 7.67 5.32 16.62
N HIS A 64 6.45 5.85 16.77
CA HIS A 64 5.25 5.03 17.05
C HIS A 64 4.93 4.04 15.92
N GLY A 65 5.06 4.46 14.66
CA GLY A 65 4.83 3.62 13.50
C GLY A 65 5.90 2.52 13.37
N LEU A 66 7.18 2.90 13.45
CA LEU A 66 8.31 1.97 13.31
C LEU A 66 8.47 1.02 14.51
N ALA A 67 7.84 1.30 15.64
CA ALA A 67 7.75 0.37 16.77
C ALA A 67 6.67 -0.72 16.59
N ALA A 68 5.95 -0.75 15.48
CA ALA A 68 4.94 -1.77 15.22
C ALA A 68 5.56 -3.15 15.02
N ASP A 69 4.85 -4.21 15.41
CA ASP A 69 5.22 -5.58 15.02
C ASP A 69 5.03 -5.84 13.52
N ARG A 70 4.15 -5.06 12.89
CA ARG A 70 3.73 -5.22 11.51
C ARG A 70 3.46 -3.88 10.86
N LEU A 71 4.01 -3.69 9.67
CA LEU A 71 3.74 -2.56 8.80
C LEU A 71 3.16 -3.04 7.48
N HIS A 72 2.20 -2.29 6.97
CA HIS A 72 1.85 -2.32 5.55
C HIS A 72 2.72 -1.31 4.80
N ALA A 73 3.14 -1.62 3.59
CA ALA A 73 3.85 -0.67 2.74
C ALA A 73 3.36 -0.69 1.30
N ASP A 74 3.21 0.49 0.72
CA ASP A 74 2.89 0.70 -0.69
C ASP A 74 3.47 2.05 -1.13
N ASP A 75 3.27 2.42 -2.39
CA ASP A 75 3.66 3.71 -2.91
C ASP A 75 2.79 4.19 -4.08
N THR A 76 2.73 5.51 -4.25
CA THR A 76 1.95 6.14 -5.32
C THR A 76 2.75 7.19 -6.07
N THR A 77 2.46 7.39 -7.36
CA THR A 77 3.15 8.38 -8.19
C THR A 77 2.78 9.80 -7.80
N VAL A 78 3.72 10.73 -7.85
CA VAL A 78 3.42 12.17 -7.85
C VAL A 78 4.21 12.87 -8.95
N PRO A 79 3.62 13.85 -9.66
CA PRO A 79 4.35 14.61 -10.66
C PRO A 79 5.42 15.46 -9.99
N LEU A 80 6.65 15.39 -10.49
CA LEU A 80 7.77 16.23 -10.06
C LEU A 80 8.11 17.20 -11.18
N LEU A 81 8.03 18.50 -10.89
CA LEU A 81 8.58 19.52 -11.77
C LEU A 81 10.11 19.38 -11.79
N ALA A 82 10.67 19.03 -12.95
CA ALA A 82 12.11 18.97 -13.17
C ALA A 82 12.50 19.85 -14.37
N LYS A 83 13.79 20.16 -14.50
CA LYS A 83 14.34 21.22 -15.36
C LYS A 83 13.84 21.20 -16.81
N LEU A 84 13.66 20.02 -17.42
CA LEU A 84 13.31 19.88 -18.84
C LEU A 84 11.93 19.24 -19.07
N LYS A 85 11.54 18.29 -18.22
CA LYS A 85 10.27 17.58 -18.33
C LYS A 85 9.81 17.12 -16.96
N THR A 86 8.50 17.00 -16.79
CA THR A 86 7.90 16.41 -15.60
C THR A 86 8.45 15.00 -15.40
N SER A 87 9.01 14.75 -14.22
CA SER A 87 9.46 13.43 -13.77
C SER A 87 8.41 12.78 -12.88
N VAL A 88 8.56 11.48 -12.62
CA VAL A 88 7.62 10.73 -11.77
C VAL A 88 8.31 10.41 -10.44
N ALA A 89 7.95 11.19 -9.42
CA ALA A 89 8.34 10.94 -8.05
C ALA A 89 7.36 9.99 -7.35
N ARG A 90 7.67 9.61 -6.10
CA ARG A 90 6.86 8.69 -5.30
C ARG A 90 6.56 9.29 -3.93
N ILE A 91 5.36 8.98 -3.44
CA ILE A 91 5.04 9.01 -2.01
C ILE A 91 4.90 7.56 -1.57
N TRP A 92 5.73 7.15 -0.63
CA TRP A 92 5.70 5.86 0.04
C TRP A 92 4.88 5.98 1.30
N ASP A 93 4.06 4.99 1.61
CA ASP A 93 3.42 4.91 2.91
C ASP A 93 3.84 3.67 3.70
N TYR A 94 3.95 3.84 5.01
CA TYR A 94 4.15 2.76 5.97
C TYR A 94 3.07 2.86 7.03
N VAL A 95 2.19 1.87 7.07
CA VAL A 95 0.96 1.94 7.86
C VAL A 95 0.96 0.88 8.95
N ARG A 96 0.89 1.37 10.19
CA ARG A 96 0.50 0.58 11.36
C ARG A 96 -1.02 0.59 11.46
N ASP A 97 -1.64 -0.58 11.43
CA ASP A 97 -3.07 -0.75 11.68
C ASP A 97 -3.30 -2.12 12.33
N ASP A 98 -3.43 -2.12 13.65
CA ASP A 98 -3.48 -3.36 14.45
C ASP A 98 -4.92 -3.85 14.67
N ARG A 99 -5.91 -3.02 14.31
CA ARG A 99 -7.35 -3.32 14.43
C ARG A 99 -7.75 -4.64 13.76
N PRO A 100 -7.23 -5.04 12.59
CA PRO A 100 -7.59 -6.32 11.97
C PRO A 100 -7.27 -7.56 12.81
N PHE A 101 -6.33 -7.47 13.76
CA PHE A 101 -6.01 -8.54 14.72
C PHE A 101 -6.37 -8.17 16.16
N GLY A 102 -7.25 -7.19 16.36
CA GLY A 102 -7.70 -6.76 17.68
C GLY A 102 -6.60 -6.11 18.53
N GLY A 103 -5.52 -5.64 17.93
CA GLY A 103 -4.45 -4.98 18.68
C GLY A 103 -4.87 -3.59 19.18
N PRO A 104 -4.38 -3.16 20.37
CA PRO A 104 -4.87 -1.96 21.04
C PRO A 104 -4.22 -0.66 20.53
N ALA A 105 -3.15 -0.77 19.75
CA ALA A 105 -2.36 0.40 19.39
C ALA A 105 -3.06 1.26 18.32
N PRO A 106 -2.99 2.59 18.45
CA PRO A 106 -3.63 3.49 17.51
C PRO A 106 -2.96 3.41 16.13
N PRO A 107 -3.73 3.47 15.04
CA PRO A 107 -3.19 3.40 13.69
C PRO A 107 -2.41 4.67 13.34
N VAL A 108 -1.36 4.53 12.54
CA VAL A 108 -0.60 5.66 11.98
C VAL A 108 -0.18 5.33 10.55
N ALA A 109 -0.15 6.35 9.69
CA ALA A 109 0.39 6.27 8.34
C ALA A 109 1.58 7.23 8.24
N LEU A 110 2.77 6.68 8.02
CA LEU A 110 3.98 7.45 7.74
C LEU A 110 4.10 7.64 6.25
N CYS A 111 4.45 8.85 5.81
CA CYS A 111 4.63 9.15 4.40
C CYS A 111 6.03 9.68 4.14
N TYR A 112 6.72 9.11 3.17
CA TYR A 112 8.02 9.58 2.71
C TYR A 112 7.96 9.94 1.23
N TYR A 113 8.75 10.93 0.84
CA TYR A 113 8.88 11.37 -0.54
C TYR A 113 10.21 10.91 -1.12
N SER A 114 10.20 10.47 -2.39
CA SER A 114 11.42 10.28 -3.17
C SER A 114 11.22 10.74 -4.61
N SER A 115 12.31 11.09 -5.29
CA SER A 115 12.30 11.57 -6.67
C SER A 115 12.07 10.46 -7.71
N ASP A 116 12.23 9.19 -7.33
CA ASP A 116 11.96 8.01 -8.17
C ASP A 116 11.52 6.80 -7.32
N ARG A 117 11.37 5.63 -7.96
CA ARG A 117 10.87 4.41 -7.30
C ARG A 117 11.97 3.43 -6.85
N ARG A 118 13.25 3.82 -6.82
CA ARG A 118 14.33 2.85 -6.53
C ARG A 118 14.18 2.21 -5.15
N GLY A 119 14.63 0.95 -5.04
CA GLY A 119 14.62 0.21 -3.77
C GLY A 119 15.53 0.79 -2.68
N GLU A 120 16.41 1.75 -3.01
CA GLU A 120 17.21 2.46 -2.00
C GLU A 120 16.36 3.30 -1.03
N HIS A 121 15.22 3.82 -1.49
CA HIS A 121 14.33 4.64 -0.66
C HIS A 121 13.68 3.81 0.46
N PRO A 122 12.96 2.71 0.19
CA PRO A 122 12.42 1.90 1.27
C PRO A 122 13.50 1.30 2.18
N ARG A 123 14.73 1.07 1.67
CA ARG A 123 15.86 0.72 2.54
C ARG A 123 16.21 1.86 3.51
N ALA A 124 16.36 3.08 3.01
CA ALA A 124 16.66 4.22 3.86
C ALA A 124 15.53 4.48 4.89
N HIS A 125 14.26 4.39 4.47
CA HIS A 125 13.12 4.66 5.35
C HIS A 125 12.96 3.62 6.47
N LEU A 126 13.35 2.36 6.22
CA LEU A 126 13.13 1.23 7.13
C LEU A 126 14.42 0.71 7.78
N ALA A 127 15.54 1.44 7.72
CA ALA A 127 16.88 0.96 8.05
C ALA A 127 17.05 0.32 9.45
N GLY A 128 16.14 0.54 10.40
CA GLY A 128 16.14 -0.12 11.73
C GLY A 128 14.95 -1.04 11.99
N TYR A 129 14.03 -1.18 11.04
CA TYR A 129 12.82 -1.98 11.21
C TYR A 129 13.08 -3.44 10.87
N THR A 130 12.63 -4.35 11.75
CA THR A 130 12.84 -5.80 11.64
C THR A 130 11.57 -6.62 11.88
N GLY A 131 10.40 -5.98 11.84
CA GLY A 131 9.11 -6.63 12.02
C GLY A 131 8.59 -7.30 10.75
N ILE A 132 7.28 -7.53 10.71
CA ILE A 132 6.59 -8.04 9.53
C ILE A 132 6.34 -6.89 8.57
N LEU A 133 6.67 -7.06 7.29
CA LEU A 133 6.34 -6.10 6.25
C LEU A 133 5.41 -6.71 5.22
N GLN A 134 4.23 -6.13 5.14
CA GLN A 134 3.19 -6.53 4.22
C GLN A 134 3.23 -5.67 2.95
N VAL A 135 3.41 -6.31 1.79
CA VAL A 135 3.70 -5.64 0.52
C VAL A 135 2.93 -6.23 -0.66
N ASP A 136 2.94 -5.52 -1.79
CA ASP A 136 2.36 -5.93 -3.08
C ASP A 136 3.32 -6.77 -3.96
N ARG A 137 4.46 -7.21 -3.43
CA ARG A 137 5.59 -7.84 -4.16
C ARG A 137 6.32 -6.92 -5.15
N TYR A 138 6.29 -5.61 -4.94
CA TYR A 138 7.22 -4.74 -5.64
C TYR A 138 8.68 -5.13 -5.33
N ALA A 139 9.45 -5.38 -6.38
CA ALA A 139 10.84 -5.87 -6.28
C ALA A 139 11.78 -4.90 -5.52
N GLY A 140 11.44 -3.61 -5.41
CA GLY A 140 12.23 -2.66 -4.64
C GLY A 140 12.26 -2.94 -3.14
N PHE A 141 11.38 -3.79 -2.62
CA PHE A 141 11.41 -4.26 -1.23
C PHE A 141 12.27 -5.51 -1.01
N ASN A 142 12.72 -6.20 -2.07
CA ASN A 142 13.33 -7.54 -1.96
C ASN A 142 14.52 -7.58 -0.98
N ALA A 143 15.40 -6.59 -1.06
CA ALA A 143 16.60 -6.50 -0.23
C ALA A 143 16.31 -6.36 1.29
N LEU A 144 15.10 -5.94 1.68
CA LEU A 144 14.70 -5.82 3.09
C LEU A 144 14.50 -7.20 3.76
N PHE A 145 14.36 -8.24 2.95
CA PHE A 145 14.08 -9.60 3.40
C PHE A 145 15.29 -10.53 3.27
N GLU A 146 16.42 -10.01 2.80
CA GLU A 146 17.68 -10.74 2.70
C GLU A 146 18.35 -10.83 4.08
N GLU A 147 19.11 -11.91 4.29
CA GLU A 147 19.92 -12.05 5.49
C GLU A 147 20.93 -10.90 5.61
N GLY A 148 21.17 -10.40 6.82
CA GLY A 148 22.06 -9.27 7.07
C GLY A 148 21.46 -7.88 6.87
N TRP A 149 20.14 -7.76 6.63
CA TRP A 149 19.43 -6.47 6.62
C TRP A 149 19.63 -5.66 7.91
N ALA A 150 19.56 -6.34 9.06
CA ALA A 150 19.80 -5.85 10.41
C ALA A 150 20.14 -7.07 11.30
N ASP A 151 20.03 -6.96 12.62
CA ASP A 151 20.23 -8.08 13.56
C ASP A 151 19.35 -9.31 13.25
N LYS A 152 18.21 -9.09 12.57
CA LYS A 152 17.37 -10.13 11.97
C LYS A 152 16.69 -9.62 10.69
N PRO A 153 16.49 -10.48 9.67
CA PRO A 153 15.75 -10.10 8.47
C PRO A 153 14.28 -9.82 8.80
N MET A 154 13.64 -8.97 7.99
CA MET A 154 12.21 -8.72 8.11
C MET A 154 11.39 -9.93 7.67
N THR A 155 10.21 -10.12 8.27
CA THR A 155 9.28 -11.16 7.83
C THR A 155 8.44 -10.65 6.66
N ARG A 156 8.55 -11.32 5.50
CA ARG A 156 7.75 -10.98 4.31
C ARG A 156 6.31 -11.46 4.46
N ALA A 157 5.34 -10.59 4.16
CA ALA A 157 3.94 -10.97 4.00
C ALA A 157 3.38 -10.43 2.68
N ASN A 158 2.99 -11.32 1.76
CA ASN A 158 2.52 -10.90 0.44
C ASN A 158 1.00 -10.69 0.41
N CYS A 159 0.56 -9.67 -0.33
CA CYS A 159 -0.84 -9.32 -0.49
C CYS A 159 -1.58 -10.30 -1.41
N TRP A 160 -2.52 -11.09 -0.88
CA TRP A 160 -3.36 -11.99 -1.68
C TRP A 160 -4.35 -11.26 -2.59
N VAL A 161 -4.74 -10.02 -2.28
CA VAL A 161 -5.58 -9.22 -3.18
C VAL A 161 -4.84 -8.94 -4.50
N HIS A 162 -3.52 -8.74 -4.45
CA HIS A 162 -2.70 -8.60 -5.65
C HIS A 162 -2.57 -9.92 -6.41
N ALA A 163 -2.39 -11.05 -5.72
CA ALA A 163 -2.41 -12.37 -6.36
C ALA A 163 -3.76 -12.68 -7.04
N ARG A 164 -4.87 -12.47 -6.33
CA ARG A 164 -6.24 -12.63 -6.85
C ARG A 164 -6.46 -11.78 -8.11
N ARG A 165 -5.90 -10.56 -8.15
CA ARG A 165 -6.01 -9.65 -9.29
C ARG A 165 -5.40 -10.25 -10.56
N GLU A 166 -4.36 -11.07 -10.47
CA GLU A 166 -3.77 -11.73 -11.64
C GLU A 166 -4.73 -12.72 -12.31
N PHE A 167 -5.47 -13.51 -11.52
CA PHE A 167 -6.53 -14.39 -12.05
C PHE A 167 -7.75 -13.60 -12.51
N PHE A 168 -8.18 -12.58 -11.75
CA PHE A 168 -9.36 -11.78 -12.06
C PHE A 168 -9.28 -11.08 -13.43
N LYS A 169 -8.08 -10.62 -13.83
CA LYS A 169 -7.84 -10.04 -15.17
C LYS A 169 -8.24 -11.01 -16.31
N LEU A 170 -8.23 -12.32 -16.07
CA LEU A 170 -8.52 -13.37 -17.05
C LEU A 170 -10.00 -13.72 -17.16
N VAL A 171 -10.86 -13.14 -16.32
CA VAL A 171 -12.32 -13.30 -16.35
C VAL A 171 -13.06 -11.96 -16.48
N ASP A 172 -12.40 -10.83 -16.20
CA ASP A 172 -12.97 -9.48 -16.35
C ASP A 172 -13.00 -9.02 -17.82
N ILE A 173 -14.06 -9.42 -18.52
CA ILE A 173 -14.33 -9.05 -19.92
C ILE A 173 -14.32 -7.52 -20.10
N ARG A 174 -14.95 -6.78 -19.18
CA ARG A 174 -15.13 -5.34 -19.30
C ARG A 174 -13.79 -4.62 -19.32
N GLN A 175 -12.88 -5.00 -18.42
CA GLN A 175 -11.54 -4.41 -18.38
C GLN A 175 -10.70 -4.85 -19.58
N GLN A 176 -10.85 -6.08 -20.05
CA GLN A 176 -10.14 -6.56 -21.25
C GLN A 176 -10.55 -5.79 -22.51
N LEU A 177 -11.85 -5.52 -22.70
CA LEU A 177 -12.36 -4.76 -23.84
C LEU A 177 -11.86 -3.30 -23.84
N LYS A 178 -11.60 -2.71 -22.67
CA LYS A 178 -11.01 -1.35 -22.58
C LYS A 178 -9.53 -1.31 -22.96
N ARG A 179 -8.78 -2.40 -22.74
CA ARG A 179 -7.32 -2.44 -22.91
C ARG A 179 -6.87 -3.01 -24.25
N LYS A 180 -7.66 -3.92 -24.84
CA LYS A 180 -7.29 -4.59 -26.10
C LYS A 180 -7.67 -3.73 -27.31
N LYS A 181 -6.91 -3.91 -28.40
CA LYS A 181 -7.28 -3.34 -29.71
C LYS A 181 -8.68 -3.82 -30.10
N LYS A 182 -9.45 -2.92 -30.72
CA LYS A 182 -10.79 -3.20 -31.25
C LYS A 182 -10.71 -4.45 -32.14
N GLY A 183 -11.52 -5.47 -31.86
CA GLY A 183 -11.56 -6.74 -32.60
C GLY A 183 -10.81 -7.93 -31.96
N THR A 184 -10.14 -7.76 -30.82
CA THR A 184 -9.57 -8.92 -30.09
C THR A 184 -10.62 -9.53 -29.15
N ALA A 185 -10.85 -10.84 -29.25
CA ALA A 185 -11.76 -11.54 -28.35
C ALA A 185 -11.28 -11.47 -26.88
N PRO A 186 -12.19 -11.26 -25.91
CA PRO A 186 -11.86 -11.39 -24.50
C PRO A 186 -11.52 -12.85 -24.19
N LEU A 187 -10.53 -13.04 -23.31
CA LEU A 187 -10.24 -14.34 -22.73
C LEU A 187 -11.18 -14.52 -21.54
N ILE A 188 -11.84 -15.66 -21.45
CA ILE A 188 -12.52 -16.12 -20.24
C ILE A 188 -11.92 -17.48 -19.94
N SER A 189 -11.16 -17.58 -18.85
CA SER A 189 -10.49 -18.82 -18.47
C SER A 189 -11.27 -19.52 -17.36
N PRO A 190 -11.81 -20.74 -17.60
CA PRO A 190 -12.43 -21.55 -16.55
C PRO A 190 -11.46 -21.83 -15.40
N LEU A 191 -10.19 -22.14 -15.69
CA LEU A 191 -9.14 -22.34 -14.69
C LEU A 191 -8.91 -21.10 -13.81
N ALA A 192 -9.04 -19.89 -14.38
CA ALA A 192 -8.95 -18.67 -13.58
C ALA A 192 -10.18 -18.52 -12.65
N THR A 193 -11.37 -18.93 -13.10
CA THR A 193 -12.57 -18.97 -12.24
C THR A 193 -12.39 -19.94 -11.08
N GLU A 194 -11.90 -21.16 -11.34
CA GLU A 194 -11.61 -22.15 -10.29
C GLU A 194 -10.64 -21.60 -9.23
N ALA A 195 -9.53 -20.97 -9.66
CA ALA A 195 -8.59 -20.34 -8.75
C ALA A 195 -9.24 -19.24 -7.89
N LEU A 196 -10.12 -18.43 -8.49
CA LEU A 196 -10.84 -17.37 -7.78
C LEU A 196 -11.80 -17.94 -6.74
N GLU A 197 -12.50 -19.03 -7.04
CA GLU A 197 -13.40 -19.70 -6.09
C GLU A 197 -12.64 -20.21 -4.85
N ILE A 198 -11.46 -20.82 -5.04
CA ILE A 198 -10.61 -21.26 -3.93
C ILE A 198 -10.12 -20.05 -3.11
N ILE A 199 -9.66 -18.98 -3.76
CA ILE A 199 -9.19 -17.75 -3.07
C ILE A 199 -10.36 -17.04 -2.35
N ASP A 200 -11.57 -17.10 -2.89
CA ASP A 200 -12.75 -16.46 -2.31
C ASP A 200 -13.23 -17.21 -1.05
N ARG A 201 -13.05 -18.53 -0.99
CA ARG A 201 -13.21 -19.32 0.26
C ARG A 201 -12.25 -18.84 1.35
N LEU A 202 -10.97 -18.67 1.02
CA LEU A 202 -9.97 -18.12 1.96
C LEU A 202 -10.36 -16.71 2.44
N SER A 203 -10.79 -15.86 1.50
CA SER A 203 -11.23 -14.50 1.80
C SER A 203 -12.48 -14.46 2.68
N ALA A 204 -13.36 -15.46 2.58
CA ALA A 204 -14.55 -15.58 3.43
C ALA A 204 -14.19 -15.87 4.89
N ILE A 205 -13.25 -16.78 5.13
CA ILE A 205 -12.74 -17.07 6.48
C ILE A 205 -12.12 -15.81 7.09
N GLU A 206 -11.26 -15.11 6.34
CA GLU A 206 -10.58 -13.91 6.83
C GLU A 206 -11.54 -12.77 7.19
N ARG A 207 -12.68 -12.66 6.51
CA ARG A 207 -13.74 -11.71 6.90
C ARG A 207 -14.36 -12.07 8.26
N GLY A 208 -14.57 -13.35 8.54
CA GLY A 208 -15.17 -13.82 9.80
C GLY A 208 -14.27 -13.62 11.02
N ILE A 209 -12.95 -13.62 10.82
CA ILE A 209 -11.96 -13.47 11.91
C ILE A 209 -11.32 -12.08 11.99
N ASN A 210 -11.73 -11.13 11.15
CA ASN A 210 -11.21 -9.76 11.19
C ASN A 210 -11.65 -9.06 12.48
N GLY A 211 -10.70 -8.46 13.19
CA GLY A 211 -10.93 -7.84 14.50
C GLY A 211 -10.77 -8.79 15.69
N LYS A 212 -10.57 -10.08 15.44
CA LYS A 212 -10.28 -11.07 16.49
C LYS A 212 -8.81 -11.02 16.90
N PRO A 213 -8.45 -11.40 18.15
CA PRO A 213 -7.07 -11.51 18.59
C PRO A 213 -6.23 -12.39 17.67
N ALA A 214 -4.94 -12.07 17.55
CA ALA A 214 -4.01 -12.82 16.68
C ALA A 214 -4.02 -14.34 16.96
N ALA A 215 -4.09 -14.77 18.22
CA ALA A 215 -4.15 -16.19 18.57
C ALA A 215 -5.41 -16.90 18.05
N GLU A 216 -6.58 -16.27 18.17
CA GLU A 216 -7.86 -16.79 17.65
C GLU A 216 -7.81 -16.88 16.12
N ARG A 217 -7.29 -15.84 15.45
CA ARG A 217 -7.09 -15.84 14.00
C ARG A 217 -6.19 -17.00 13.56
N LEU A 218 -5.09 -17.22 14.28
CA LEU A 218 -4.15 -18.29 13.99
C LEU A 218 -4.80 -19.67 14.14
N ALA A 219 -5.55 -19.91 15.21
CA ALA A 219 -6.26 -21.17 15.44
C ALA A 219 -7.25 -21.48 14.28
N VAL A 220 -8.09 -20.50 13.91
CA VAL A 220 -9.03 -20.66 12.79
C VAL A 220 -8.30 -20.89 11.47
N ARG A 221 -7.15 -20.24 11.24
CA ARG A 221 -6.35 -20.45 10.03
C ARG A 221 -5.79 -21.86 9.95
N GLN A 222 -5.31 -22.41 11.05
CA GLN A 222 -4.80 -23.79 11.08
C GLN A 222 -5.91 -24.80 10.77
N GLU A 223 -7.11 -24.59 11.31
CA GLU A 223 -8.25 -25.49 11.08
C GLU A 223 -8.86 -25.34 9.67
N LEU A 224 -9.10 -24.10 9.23
CA LEU A 224 -9.93 -23.83 8.04
C LEU A 224 -9.13 -23.31 6.84
N SER A 225 -8.13 -22.45 7.05
CA SER A 225 -7.39 -21.83 5.93
C SER A 225 -6.27 -22.70 5.39
N ALA A 226 -5.53 -23.40 6.25
CA ALA A 226 -4.39 -24.23 5.84
C ALA A 226 -4.79 -25.34 4.85
N PRO A 227 -5.92 -26.07 5.04
CA PRO A 227 -6.39 -27.03 4.04
C PRO A 227 -6.70 -26.40 2.67
N ILE A 228 -7.30 -25.19 2.65
CA ILE A 228 -7.62 -24.47 1.41
C ILE A 228 -6.35 -24.00 0.70
N VAL A 229 -5.35 -23.55 1.45
CA VAL A 229 -4.04 -23.16 0.89
C VAL A 229 -3.33 -24.38 0.29
N ALA A 230 -3.37 -25.53 0.95
CA ALA A 230 -2.81 -26.78 0.42
C ALA A 230 -3.55 -27.27 -0.83
N GLU A 231 -4.88 -27.16 -0.86
CA GLU A 231 -5.72 -27.42 -2.03
C GLU A 231 -5.30 -26.53 -3.21
N LEU A 232 -5.15 -25.22 -2.98
CA LEU A 232 -4.70 -24.28 -4.00
C LEU A 232 -3.30 -24.62 -4.52
N GLU A 233 -2.36 -24.96 -3.64
CA GLU A 233 -1.01 -25.33 -4.03
C GLU A 233 -0.98 -26.58 -4.92
N ALA A 234 -1.74 -27.61 -4.53
CA ALA A 234 -1.89 -28.84 -5.32
C ALA A 234 -2.51 -28.55 -6.68
N TRP A 235 -3.61 -27.79 -6.71
CA TRP A 235 -4.28 -27.36 -7.95
C TRP A 235 -3.33 -26.56 -8.85
N MET A 236 -2.55 -25.62 -8.30
CA MET A 236 -1.59 -24.82 -9.05
C MET A 236 -0.49 -25.70 -9.66
N ARG A 237 0.03 -26.67 -8.91
CA ARG A 237 1.07 -27.59 -9.39
C ARG A 237 0.56 -28.47 -10.53
N GLU A 238 -0.63 -29.05 -10.37
CA GLU A 238 -1.25 -29.88 -11.40
C GLU A 238 -1.62 -29.08 -12.65
N THR A 239 -2.25 -27.91 -12.46
CA THR A 239 -2.64 -27.05 -13.58
C THR A 239 -1.41 -26.55 -14.34
N ARG A 240 -0.35 -26.15 -13.62
CA ARG A 240 0.87 -25.62 -14.25
C ARG A 240 1.59 -26.64 -15.13
N SER A 241 1.56 -27.93 -14.80
CA SER A 241 2.21 -29.00 -15.58
C SER A 241 1.55 -29.25 -16.93
N LYS A 242 0.25 -28.92 -17.05
CA LYS A 242 -0.55 -29.06 -18.27
C LYS A 242 -0.50 -27.83 -19.18
N LEU A 243 0.12 -26.74 -18.73
CA LEU A 243 0.11 -25.45 -19.43
C LEU A 243 1.48 -25.04 -19.96
N SER A 244 1.49 -24.43 -21.14
CA SER A 244 2.68 -23.75 -21.68
C SER A 244 3.10 -22.59 -20.77
N ARG A 245 4.41 -22.31 -20.70
CA ARG A 245 4.95 -21.14 -19.97
C ARG A 245 4.41 -19.79 -20.45
N HIS A 246 3.88 -19.74 -21.67
CA HIS A 246 3.33 -18.51 -22.25
C HIS A 246 1.84 -18.30 -21.93
N ASP A 247 1.17 -19.33 -21.39
CA ASP A 247 -0.23 -19.28 -21.01
C ASP A 247 -0.49 -18.22 -19.92
N ALA A 248 -1.65 -17.56 -19.99
CA ALA A 248 -1.98 -16.46 -19.08
C ALA A 248 -2.26 -16.94 -17.65
N VAL A 249 -2.89 -18.11 -17.48
CA VAL A 249 -3.10 -18.74 -16.17
C VAL A 249 -1.77 -19.22 -15.62
N ALA A 250 -0.91 -19.82 -16.45
CA ALA A 250 0.43 -20.22 -16.02
C ALA A 250 1.26 -19.03 -15.47
N LYS A 251 1.11 -17.83 -16.04
CA LYS A 251 1.74 -16.60 -15.52
C LYS A 251 1.13 -16.16 -14.18
N ALA A 252 -0.19 -16.25 -14.03
CA ALA A 252 -0.86 -15.94 -12.75
C ALA A 252 -0.46 -16.93 -11.64
N ILE A 253 -0.34 -18.22 -11.96
CA ILE A 253 0.20 -19.24 -11.05
C ILE A 253 1.65 -18.94 -10.68
N ALA A 254 2.50 -18.62 -11.67
CA ALA A 254 3.90 -18.26 -11.42
C ALA A 254 4.03 -17.04 -10.50
N TYR A 255 3.09 -16.09 -10.55
CA TYR A 255 3.08 -14.97 -9.61
C TYR A 255 3.03 -15.45 -8.15
N LEU A 256 2.16 -16.40 -7.81
CA LEU A 256 2.10 -16.99 -6.47
C LEU A 256 3.33 -17.86 -6.18
N GLN A 257 3.70 -18.76 -7.09
CA GLN A 257 4.78 -19.74 -6.88
C GLN A 257 6.17 -19.11 -6.71
N ASN A 258 6.43 -17.98 -7.37
CA ASN A 258 7.72 -17.28 -7.28
C ASN A 258 8.05 -16.79 -5.86
N ASP A 259 7.08 -16.75 -4.95
CA ASP A 259 7.30 -16.42 -3.55
C ASP A 259 6.16 -16.98 -2.67
N TRP A 260 5.95 -18.29 -2.77
CA TRP A 260 4.87 -18.98 -2.06
C TRP A 260 5.00 -18.82 -0.54
N ALA A 261 6.23 -18.88 -0.01
CA ALA A 261 6.51 -18.68 1.40
C ALA A 261 5.99 -17.33 1.92
N GLY A 262 6.22 -16.23 1.20
CA GLY A 262 5.68 -14.92 1.57
C GLY A 262 4.14 -14.84 1.50
N PHE A 263 3.49 -15.61 0.62
CA PHE A 263 2.03 -15.71 0.57
C PHE A 263 1.44 -16.55 1.71
N THR A 264 2.15 -17.58 2.19
CA THR A 264 1.63 -18.49 3.22
C THR A 264 2.04 -18.12 4.64
N THR A 265 2.91 -17.11 4.83
CA THR A 265 3.36 -16.65 6.16
C THR A 265 2.19 -16.31 7.11
N PHE A 266 1.06 -15.83 6.59
CA PHE A 266 -0.13 -15.54 7.41
C PHE A 266 -0.70 -16.76 8.15
N LEU A 267 -0.43 -17.98 7.66
CA LEU A 267 -0.83 -19.20 8.35
C LEU A 267 -0.03 -19.41 9.64
N ALA A 268 1.18 -18.85 9.76
CA ALA A 268 2.01 -18.97 10.94
C ALA A 268 1.88 -17.80 11.92
N ASP A 269 1.35 -16.65 11.48
CA ASP A 269 1.23 -15.45 12.31
C ASP A 269 -0.12 -14.75 12.16
N GLY A 270 -0.91 -14.77 13.24
CA GLY A 270 -2.23 -14.16 13.32
C GLY A 270 -2.28 -12.63 13.21
N ARG A 271 -1.13 -11.94 13.27
CA ARG A 271 -1.05 -10.48 13.07
C ARG A 271 -1.12 -10.12 11.59
N ILE A 272 -0.70 -11.02 10.70
CA ILE A 272 -0.66 -10.78 9.25
C ILE A 272 -2.08 -10.67 8.70
N CYS A 273 -2.32 -9.66 7.86
CA CYS A 273 -3.57 -9.52 7.12
C CYS A 273 -3.49 -10.29 5.81
N LEU A 274 -4.61 -10.77 5.28
CA LEU A 274 -4.62 -11.37 3.93
C LEU A 274 -4.36 -10.31 2.83
N SER A 275 -4.63 -9.03 3.10
CA SER A 275 -4.49 -7.93 2.14
C SER A 275 -3.67 -6.75 2.66
N ASN A 276 -2.99 -6.06 1.75
CA ASN A 276 -2.26 -4.81 2.01
C ASN A 276 -3.16 -3.55 1.92
N ASN A 277 -4.48 -3.72 1.99
CA ASN A 277 -5.45 -2.67 1.71
C ASN A 277 -5.36 -1.46 2.67
N ALA A 278 -4.72 -1.62 3.84
CA ALA A 278 -4.52 -0.50 4.75
C ALA A 278 -3.62 0.57 4.12
N ALA A 279 -2.50 0.18 3.49
CA ALA A 279 -1.62 1.11 2.77
C ALA A 279 -2.31 1.71 1.53
N GLU A 280 -2.88 0.85 0.67
CA GLU A 280 -3.62 1.31 -0.51
C GLU A 280 -4.71 2.35 -0.17
N ARG A 281 -5.41 2.17 0.96
CA ARG A 281 -6.44 3.10 1.42
C ARG A 281 -5.87 4.45 1.83
N GLN A 282 -4.70 4.51 2.47
CA GLN A 282 -4.07 5.78 2.85
C GLN A 282 -3.61 6.58 1.63
N LEU A 283 -3.00 5.90 0.64
CA LEU A 283 -2.56 6.53 -0.60
C LEU A 283 -3.70 7.07 -1.48
N ARG A 284 -4.96 6.64 -1.27
CA ARG A 284 -6.12 7.22 -1.97
C ARG A 284 -6.29 8.70 -1.70
N SER A 285 -5.87 9.20 -0.53
CA SER A 285 -5.89 10.64 -0.23
C SER A 285 -5.03 11.42 -1.23
N VAL A 286 -3.77 11.02 -1.40
CA VAL A 286 -2.84 11.58 -2.39
C VAL A 286 -3.42 11.46 -3.80
N ALA A 287 -3.98 10.31 -4.15
CA ALA A 287 -4.56 10.10 -5.47
C ALA A 287 -5.75 11.01 -5.80
N ARG A 288 -6.56 11.39 -4.79
CA ARG A 288 -7.61 12.41 -4.94
C ARG A 288 -7.00 13.78 -5.19
N GLY A 289 -5.98 14.17 -4.42
CA GLY A 289 -5.30 15.45 -4.61
C GLY A 289 -4.65 15.65 -5.98
N ARG A 290 -4.23 14.58 -6.65
CA ARG A 290 -3.71 14.66 -8.03
C ARG A 290 -4.77 14.98 -9.10
N LYS A 291 -6.06 14.81 -8.79
CA LYS A 291 -7.18 15.06 -9.70
C LYS A 291 -7.87 16.40 -9.45
N ALA A 292 -7.56 17.04 -8.32
CA ALA A 292 -8.14 18.31 -7.90
C ALA A 292 -7.48 19.50 -8.62
#